data_AF-A0ABC8ETA7-F1
#
_entry.id   AF-A0ABC8ETA7-F1
#
_cell.length_a   1.000
_cell.length_b   1.000
_cell.length_c   1.000
_cell.angle_alpha   90.00
_cell.angle_beta   90.00
_cell.angle_gamma   90.00
#
_symmetry.space_group_name_H-M   'P 1'
#
loop_
_entity.id
_entity.type
_entity.pdbx_description
1 polymer ?
#
loop_
_entity_poly.entity_id
_entity_poly.type
_entity_poly.pdbx_seq_one_letter_code
_entity_poly.pdbx_strand_id
1 'polypeptide(L)'
;MKRLSRPDAKRKISIAFIFVFAYALSIAQLGQDLKSLTSWGTFLALTLMAVSAWPLIKDFVWPSGLDHVAATELSLACHSWKNAYFRIYPGLTGRLKYVEGENIWDKILSASNHKCTKENIALFYPLFVDAAMKTQNRIDSVILRYSDVLPEGLRVLARQTMEKLSLAPVGYAFIMQEASDLAFYNQFRQVINALSELERPAQELQNRTKRK
;
A
#
# COMPACT_ATOMS: atom_id res chain seq x y z
N MET A 1 26.02 10.29 -9.46
CA MET A 1 24.71 10.94 -9.55
C MET A 1 24.78 12.13 -10.51
N LYS A 2 24.32 11.98 -11.77
CA LYS A 2 24.11 13.13 -12.68
C LYS A 2 22.80 13.80 -12.28
N ARG A 3 22.86 15.04 -11.77
CA ARG A 3 21.67 15.89 -11.64
C ARG A 3 21.08 16.05 -13.05
N LEU A 4 19.90 15.48 -13.30
CA LEU A 4 19.12 15.84 -14.48
C LEU A 4 18.99 17.36 -14.48
N SER A 5 19.58 17.99 -15.49
CA SER A 5 19.58 19.43 -15.60
C SER A 5 18.12 19.91 -15.73
N ARG A 6 17.75 20.93 -14.95
CA ARG A 6 16.44 21.60 -14.96
C ARG A 6 15.84 21.93 -16.36
N PRO A 7 16.57 22.07 -17.48
CA PRO A 7 15.94 22.26 -18.80
C PRO A 7 15.06 21.09 -19.29
N ASP A 8 15.35 19.84 -18.93
CA ASP A 8 14.59 18.70 -19.49
C ASP A 8 13.17 18.59 -18.92
N ALA A 9 12.98 18.94 -17.65
CA ALA A 9 11.66 18.93 -17.02
C ALA A 9 10.75 20.04 -17.59
N LYS A 10 11.30 21.25 -17.83
CA LYS A 10 10.55 22.34 -18.47
C LYS A 10 10.15 21.98 -19.91
N ARG A 11 11.06 21.37 -20.67
CA ARG A 11 10.79 20.98 -22.07
C ARG A 11 9.71 19.90 -22.17
N LYS A 12 9.69 18.93 -21.24
CA LYS A 12 8.67 17.87 -21.18
C LYS A 12 7.30 18.40 -20.76
N ILE A 13 7.24 19.31 -19.79
CA ILE A 13 5.99 19.99 -19.40
C ILE A 13 5.43 20.80 -20.56
N SER A 14 6.27 21.51 -21.32
CA SER A 14 5.84 22.24 -22.51
C SER A 14 5.24 21.33 -23.58
N ILE A 15 5.81 20.14 -23.82
CA ILE A 15 5.29 19.19 -24.82
C ILE A 15 3.93 18.62 -24.38
N ALA A 16 3.79 18.21 -23.12
CA ALA A 16 2.51 17.71 -22.60
C ALA A 16 1.42 18.80 -22.64
N PHE A 17 1.77 20.04 -22.30
CA PHE A 17 0.86 21.17 -22.38
C PHE A 17 0.45 21.47 -23.83
N ILE A 18 1.37 21.37 -24.79
CA ILE A 18 1.08 21.53 -26.22
C ILE A 18 0.11 20.45 -26.72
N PHE A 19 0.30 19.19 -26.31
CA PHE A 19 -0.62 18.11 -26.70
C PHE A 19 -2.02 18.29 -26.12
N VAL A 20 -2.12 18.63 -24.82
CA VAL A 20 -3.42 18.88 -24.18
C VAL A 20 -4.10 20.12 -24.76
N PHE A 21 -3.34 21.18 -25.04
CA PHE A 21 -3.86 22.43 -25.59
C PHE A 21 -4.27 22.28 -27.05
N ALA A 22 -3.47 21.60 -27.90
CA ALA A 22 -3.83 21.30 -29.28
C ALA A 22 -5.04 20.36 -29.36
N TYR A 23 -5.17 19.42 -28.43
CA TYR A 23 -6.34 18.55 -28.31
C TYR A 23 -7.60 19.31 -27.89
N ALA A 24 -7.50 20.20 -26.89
CA ALA A 24 -8.60 21.08 -26.49
C ALA A 24 -9.02 22.06 -27.61
N LEU A 25 -8.05 22.59 -28.36
CA LEU A 25 -8.31 23.45 -29.53
C LEU A 25 -9.04 22.67 -30.63
N SER A 26 -8.61 21.42 -30.89
CA SER A 26 -9.24 20.55 -31.88
C SER A 26 -10.69 20.23 -31.52
N ILE A 27 -10.98 19.98 -30.24
CA ILE A 27 -12.35 19.76 -29.73
C ILE A 27 -13.20 21.04 -29.87
N ALA A 28 -12.64 22.21 -29.56
CA ALA A 28 -13.33 23.49 -29.70
C ALA A 28 -13.65 23.82 -31.18
N GLN A 29 -12.74 23.50 -32.10
CA GLN A 29 -12.94 23.67 -33.54
C GLN A 29 -13.97 22.68 -34.10
N LEU A 30 -13.92 21.41 -33.70
CA LEU A 30 -14.94 20.41 -34.07
C LEU A 30 -16.33 20.73 -33.48
N GLY A 31 -16.40 21.39 -32.32
CA GLY A 31 -17.66 21.79 -31.69
C GLY A 31 -18.43 22.90 -32.42
N GLN A 32 -17.78 23.66 -33.29
CA GLN A 32 -18.46 24.68 -34.11
C GLN A 32 -19.12 24.10 -35.38
N ASP A 33 -18.61 22.96 -35.89
CA ASP A 33 -19.12 22.35 -37.13
C ASP A 33 -20.08 21.16 -36.91
N LEU A 34 -20.20 20.64 -35.69
CA LEU A 34 -20.99 19.44 -35.37
C LEU A 34 -22.24 19.73 -34.53
N LYS A 35 -23.19 20.48 -35.08
CA LYS A 35 -24.56 20.53 -34.54
C LYS A 35 -25.44 19.32 -34.93
N SER A 36 -24.97 18.38 -35.75
CA SER A 36 -25.86 17.37 -36.35
C SER A 36 -25.42 15.90 -36.32
N LEU A 37 -24.31 15.52 -35.68
CA LEU A 37 -23.93 14.10 -35.55
C LEU A 37 -23.62 13.74 -34.08
N THR A 38 -24.65 13.13 -33.46
CA THR A 38 -24.66 12.29 -32.26
C THR A 38 -23.45 12.41 -31.33
N SER A 39 -23.63 13.20 -30.25
CA SER A 39 -22.68 13.42 -29.15
C SER A 39 -22.07 12.15 -28.54
N TRP A 40 -22.71 10.99 -28.75
CA TRP A 40 -22.25 9.69 -28.29
C TRP A 40 -21.13 9.09 -29.16
N GLY A 41 -21.15 9.29 -30.48
CA GLY A 41 -20.14 8.74 -31.38
C GLY A 41 -18.78 9.42 -31.21
N THR A 42 -18.80 10.75 -31.07
CA THR A 42 -17.62 11.55 -30.75
C THR A 42 -17.10 11.26 -29.34
N PHE A 43 -17.97 11.16 -28.34
CA PHE A 43 -17.56 10.76 -26.98
C PHE A 43 -16.90 9.37 -26.94
N LEU A 44 -17.48 8.39 -27.63
CA LEU A 44 -16.92 7.02 -27.70
C LEU A 44 -15.56 7.02 -28.40
N ALA A 45 -15.43 7.72 -29.54
CA ALA A 45 -14.18 7.84 -30.26
C ALA A 45 -13.09 8.53 -29.41
N LEU A 46 -13.44 9.59 -28.67
CA LEU A 46 -12.52 10.28 -27.77
C LEU A 46 -12.09 9.38 -26.61
N THR A 47 -13.00 8.60 -26.04
CA THR A 47 -12.70 7.66 -24.95
C THR A 47 -11.78 6.54 -25.44
N LEU A 48 -12.07 5.96 -26.62
CA LEU A 48 -11.22 4.94 -27.23
C LEU A 48 -9.83 5.48 -27.55
N MET A 49 -9.73 6.71 -28.08
CA MET A 49 -8.45 7.36 -28.32
C MET A 49 -7.68 7.59 -27.01
N ALA A 50 -8.32 8.09 -25.96
CA ALA A 50 -7.69 8.30 -24.65
C ALA A 50 -7.19 6.97 -24.03
N VAL A 51 -8.00 5.91 -24.08
CA VAL A 51 -7.61 4.57 -23.60
C VAL A 51 -6.46 4.00 -24.43
N SER A 52 -6.47 4.18 -25.76
CA SER A 52 -5.39 3.68 -26.64
C SER A 52 -4.09 4.46 -26.50
N ALA A 53 -4.17 5.76 -26.17
CA ALA A 53 -3.00 6.62 -25.93
C ALA A 53 -2.45 6.50 -24.50
N TRP A 54 -3.24 5.98 -23.55
CA TRP A 54 -2.85 5.82 -22.15
C TRP A 54 -1.50 5.11 -21.94
N PRO A 55 -1.18 3.99 -22.61
CA PRO A 55 0.11 3.32 -22.45
C PRO A 55 1.32 4.19 -22.85
N LEU A 56 1.13 5.15 -23.76
CA LEU A 56 2.19 6.06 -24.22
C LEU A 56 2.34 7.28 -23.29
N ILE A 57 1.25 7.72 -22.68
CA ILE A 57 1.20 8.93 -21.84
C ILE A 57 1.47 8.59 -20.37
N LYS A 58 1.15 7.37 -19.91
CA LYS A 58 1.33 6.97 -18.51
C LYS A 58 2.77 7.12 -18.04
N ASP A 59 3.76 6.84 -18.89
CA ASP A 59 5.19 6.95 -18.54
C ASP A 59 5.65 8.42 -18.45
N PHE A 60 4.88 9.36 -19.02
CA PHE A 60 5.09 10.81 -18.91
C PHE A 60 4.36 11.41 -17.70
N VAL A 61 3.16 10.93 -17.40
CA VAL A 61 2.32 11.41 -16.29
C VAL A 61 2.78 10.82 -14.95
N TRP A 62 3.20 9.55 -14.97
CA TRP A 62 3.67 8.83 -13.81
C TRP A 62 5.20 8.80 -13.83
N PRO A 63 5.89 9.69 -13.08
CA PRO A 63 7.34 9.65 -13.02
C PRO A 63 7.85 8.26 -12.61
N SER A 64 8.83 7.77 -13.34
CA SER A 64 9.66 6.63 -12.96
C SER A 64 10.06 6.75 -11.48
N GLY A 65 9.70 5.75 -10.66
CA GLY A 65 9.93 5.75 -9.21
C GLY A 65 8.68 5.78 -8.33
N LEU A 66 7.48 5.90 -8.91
CA LEU A 66 6.22 5.79 -8.16
C LEU A 66 5.92 4.38 -7.65
N ASP A 67 6.52 3.36 -8.26
CA ASP A 67 6.57 1.99 -7.75
C ASP A 67 7.31 1.90 -6.40
N HIS A 68 8.44 2.60 -6.25
CA HIS A 68 9.16 2.71 -4.97
C HIS A 68 8.33 3.44 -3.91
N VAL A 69 7.63 4.51 -4.29
CA VAL A 69 6.75 5.25 -3.37
C VAL A 69 5.60 4.34 -2.91
N ALA A 70 4.95 3.65 -3.84
CA ALA A 70 3.88 2.71 -3.51
C ALA A 70 4.37 1.57 -2.60
N ALA A 71 5.54 0.99 -2.89
CA ALA A 71 6.16 -0.03 -2.07
C ALA A 71 6.52 0.47 -0.66
N THR A 72 7.01 1.71 -0.57
CA THR A 72 7.32 2.36 0.71
C THR A 72 6.06 2.57 1.53
N GLU A 73 4.98 3.10 0.93
CA GLU A 73 3.69 3.27 1.62
C GLU A 73 3.09 1.95 2.08
N LEU A 74 3.25 0.88 1.31
CA LEU A 74 2.80 -0.46 1.68
C LEU A 74 3.59 -1.02 2.87
N SER A 75 4.92 -0.91 2.86
CA SER A 75 5.77 -1.30 4.01
C SER A 75 5.43 -0.48 5.27
N LEU A 76 5.23 0.83 5.11
CA LEU A 76 4.79 1.71 6.20
C LEU A 76 3.41 1.33 6.74
N ALA A 77 2.49 0.89 5.87
CA ALA A 77 1.19 0.38 6.28
C ALA A 77 1.34 -0.85 7.18
N CYS A 78 2.16 -1.84 6.80
CA CYS A 78 2.46 -3.00 7.64
C CYS A 78 3.04 -2.58 9.00
N HIS A 79 4.01 -1.65 9.01
CA HIS A 79 4.62 -1.17 10.24
C HIS A 79 3.68 -0.37 11.16
N SER A 80 2.52 0.10 10.68
CA SER A 80 1.55 0.79 11.53
C SER A 80 1.00 -0.13 12.63
N TRP A 81 0.72 -1.40 12.31
CA TRP A 81 0.33 -2.41 13.28
C TRP A 81 1.42 -2.66 14.33
N LYS A 82 2.67 -2.82 13.88
CA LYS A 82 3.84 -3.00 14.76
C LYS A 82 3.97 -1.84 15.75
N ASN A 83 3.80 -0.61 15.27
CA ASN A 83 3.91 0.58 16.10
C ASN A 83 2.79 0.63 17.14
N ALA A 84 1.57 0.21 16.79
CA ALA A 84 0.48 0.05 17.75
C ALA A 84 0.84 -0.99 18.82
N TYR A 85 1.34 -2.16 18.40
CA TYR A 85 1.80 -3.21 19.31
C TYR A 85 2.88 -2.72 20.30
N PHE A 86 3.91 -2.00 19.83
CA PHE A 86 4.94 -1.46 20.72
C PHE A 86 4.44 -0.39 21.69
N ARG A 87 3.39 0.37 21.33
CA ARG A 87 2.75 1.30 22.27
C ARG A 87 2.02 0.56 23.40
N ILE A 88 1.44 -0.59 23.08
CA ILE A 88 0.73 -1.44 24.03
C ILE A 88 1.72 -2.17 24.95
N TYR A 89 2.88 -2.56 24.40
CA TYR A 89 3.89 -3.33 25.12
C TYR A 89 5.28 -2.66 25.07
N PRO A 90 5.46 -1.50 25.73
CA PRO A 90 6.71 -0.73 25.67
C PRO A 90 7.89 -1.49 26.29
N GLY A 91 7.63 -2.49 27.14
CA GLY A 91 8.65 -3.38 27.68
C GLY A 91 9.37 -4.25 26.63
N LEU A 92 8.80 -4.44 25.43
CA LEU A 92 9.47 -5.17 24.34
C LEU A 92 10.59 -4.36 23.71
N THR A 93 10.39 -3.06 23.50
CA THR A 93 11.33 -2.24 22.72
C THR A 93 12.70 -2.15 23.38
N GLY A 94 12.76 -2.18 24.72
CA GLY A 94 14.02 -2.28 25.46
C GLY A 94 14.72 -3.64 25.39
N ARG A 95 13.98 -4.72 25.06
CA ARG A 95 14.52 -6.09 24.91
C ARG A 95 14.95 -6.40 23.48
N LEU A 96 14.37 -5.69 22.50
CA LEU A 96 14.73 -5.80 21.10
C LEU A 96 16.03 -5.05 20.81
N LYS A 97 17.19 -5.70 21.01
CA LYS A 97 18.46 -5.18 20.49
C LYS A 97 18.39 -5.24 18.96
N TYR A 98 18.38 -4.10 18.29
CA TYR A 98 18.42 -4.05 16.83
C TYR A 98 19.83 -4.43 16.36
N VAL A 99 19.92 -5.41 15.47
CA VAL A 99 21.14 -5.79 14.76
C VAL A 99 20.79 -5.58 13.29
N GLU A 100 21.65 -4.86 12.59
CA GLU A 100 21.45 -4.53 11.19
C GLU A 100 21.36 -5.81 10.35
N GLY A 101 20.32 -5.93 9.53
CA GLY A 101 20.05 -7.11 8.71
C GLY A 101 19.08 -8.14 9.31
N GLU A 102 18.69 -8.00 10.58
CA GLU A 102 17.70 -8.90 11.18
C GLU A 102 16.26 -8.43 10.94
N ASN A 103 15.38 -9.38 10.58
CA ASN A 103 13.97 -9.12 10.35
C ASN A 103 13.26 -8.78 11.66
N ILE A 104 12.71 -7.57 11.74
CA ILE A 104 12.00 -7.07 12.94
C ILE A 104 10.79 -7.93 13.31
N TRP A 105 10.12 -8.54 12.33
CA TRP A 105 8.94 -9.38 12.56
C TRP A 105 9.31 -10.69 13.28
N ASP A 106 10.42 -11.31 12.90
CA ASP A 106 10.92 -12.55 13.52
C ASP A 106 11.36 -12.29 14.96
N LYS A 107 11.94 -11.10 15.21
CA LYS A 107 12.26 -10.65 16.57
C LYS A 107 11.03 -10.41 17.43
N ILE A 108 9.98 -9.83 16.86
CA ILE A 108 8.72 -9.65 17.58
C ILE A 108 8.21 -11.03 18.00
N LEU A 109 8.18 -12.02 17.10
CA LEU A 109 7.74 -13.38 17.42
C LEU A 109 8.57 -14.04 18.52
N SER A 110 9.91 -13.90 18.48
CA SER A 110 10.80 -14.52 19.45
C SER A 110 10.81 -13.82 20.81
N ALA A 111 10.63 -12.49 20.84
CA ALA A 111 10.58 -11.70 22.07
C ALA A 111 9.20 -11.73 22.75
N SER A 112 8.15 -12.08 22.00
CA SER A 112 6.77 -12.16 22.50
C SER A 112 6.60 -13.40 23.39
N ASN A 113 6.97 -13.27 24.66
CA ASN A 113 6.67 -14.28 25.68
C ASN A 113 5.41 -13.87 26.45
N HIS A 114 4.28 -13.81 25.74
CA HIS A 114 3.02 -13.30 26.26
C HIS A 114 2.43 -14.28 27.29
N LYS A 115 2.51 -13.93 28.58
CA LYS A 115 1.60 -14.49 29.58
C LYS A 115 0.25 -13.80 29.44
N CYS A 116 -0.72 -14.49 28.86
CA CYS A 116 -2.01 -13.93 28.49
C CYS A 116 -3.06 -14.21 29.56
N THR A 117 -2.88 -13.62 30.75
CA THR A 117 -3.97 -13.62 31.74
C THR A 117 -5.24 -13.00 31.14
N LYS A 118 -6.41 -13.39 31.65
CA LYS A 118 -7.71 -12.83 31.21
C LYS A 118 -7.71 -11.31 31.20
N GLU A 119 -7.10 -10.69 32.21
CA GLU A 119 -6.99 -9.25 32.36
C GLU A 119 -6.14 -8.63 31.25
N ASN A 120 -5.02 -9.25 30.91
CA ASN A 120 -4.14 -8.80 29.83
C ASN A 120 -4.81 -8.97 28.46
N ILE A 121 -5.49 -10.09 28.22
CA ILE A 121 -6.24 -10.32 26.97
C ILE A 121 -7.33 -9.25 26.82
N ALA A 122 -8.10 -8.97 27.87
CA ALA A 122 -9.16 -7.96 27.83
C ALA A 122 -8.62 -6.55 27.56
N LEU A 123 -7.43 -6.22 28.09
CA LEU A 123 -6.76 -4.95 27.83
C LEU A 123 -6.25 -4.85 26.38
N PHE A 124 -5.66 -5.94 25.86
CA PHE A 124 -5.00 -5.94 24.57
C PHE A 124 -5.96 -6.13 23.39
N TYR A 125 -7.05 -6.88 23.60
CA TYR A 125 -8.08 -7.17 22.60
C TYR A 125 -8.52 -5.95 21.78
N PRO A 126 -9.07 -4.88 22.39
CA PRO A 126 -9.60 -3.75 21.61
C PRO A 126 -8.51 -3.03 20.82
N LEU A 127 -7.28 -3.02 21.34
CA LEU A 127 -6.15 -2.35 20.71
C LEU A 127 -5.63 -3.13 19.50
N PHE A 128 -5.61 -4.47 19.58
CA PHE A 128 -5.26 -5.32 18.44
C PHE A 128 -6.32 -5.29 17.34
N VAL A 129 -7.61 -5.25 17.71
CA VAL A 129 -8.72 -5.10 16.76
C VAL A 129 -8.61 -3.77 16.03
N ASP A 130 -8.49 -2.66 16.76
CA ASP A 130 -8.35 -1.32 16.19
C ASP A 130 -7.10 -1.21 15.30
N ALA A 131 -5.96 -1.75 15.75
CA ALA A 131 -4.74 -1.77 14.96
C ALA A 131 -4.89 -2.60 13.67
N ALA A 132 -5.55 -3.75 13.71
CA ALA A 132 -5.80 -4.59 12.54
C ALA A 132 -6.68 -3.87 11.52
N MET A 133 -7.79 -3.27 11.96
CA MET A 133 -8.70 -2.51 11.09
C MET A 133 -8.00 -1.29 10.46
N LYS A 134 -7.25 -0.51 11.26
CA LYS A 134 -6.48 0.64 10.75
C LYS A 134 -5.44 0.22 9.72
N THR A 135 -4.75 -0.89 9.97
CA THR A 135 -3.75 -1.43 9.06
C THR A 135 -4.40 -1.90 7.76
N GLN A 136 -5.52 -2.63 7.85
CA GLN A 136 -6.30 -3.07 6.70
C GLN A 136 -6.75 -1.89 5.84
N ASN A 137 -7.39 -0.88 6.43
CA ASN A 137 -7.85 0.32 5.71
C ASN A 137 -6.70 1.07 5.04
N ARG A 138 -5.52 1.09 5.68
CA ARG A 138 -4.34 1.73 5.11
C ARG A 138 -3.79 0.93 3.93
N ILE A 139 -3.74 -0.39 4.02
CA ILE A 139 -3.34 -1.26 2.89
C ILE A 139 -4.31 -1.09 1.73
N ASP A 140 -5.62 -1.10 1.99
CA ASP A 140 -6.65 -0.89 0.95
C ASP A 140 -6.48 0.45 0.23
N SER A 141 -6.31 1.53 1.01
CA SER A 141 -6.06 2.86 0.44
C SER A 141 -4.79 2.92 -0.41
N VAL A 142 -3.73 2.19 -0.04
CA VAL A 142 -2.49 2.10 -0.82
C VAL A 142 -2.75 1.34 -2.14
N ILE A 143 -3.47 0.22 -2.10
CA ILE A 143 -3.83 -0.54 -3.31
C ILE A 143 -4.67 0.32 -4.27
N LEU A 144 -5.68 1.02 -3.76
CA LEU A 144 -6.56 1.86 -4.56
C LEU A 144 -5.81 3.06 -5.16
N ARG A 145 -4.94 3.71 -4.38
CA ARG A 145 -4.18 4.88 -4.84
C ARG A 145 -3.09 4.51 -5.85
N TYR A 146 -2.50 3.34 -5.72
CA TYR A 146 -1.34 2.92 -6.49
C TYR A 146 -1.61 1.67 -7.36
N SER A 147 -2.87 1.46 -7.75
CA SER A 147 -3.32 0.28 -8.52
C SER A 147 -2.48 0.05 -9.79
N ASP A 148 -2.13 1.15 -10.45
CA ASP A 148 -1.51 1.14 -11.77
C ASP A 148 0.01 0.91 -11.73
N VAL A 149 0.63 1.10 -10.56
CA VAL A 149 2.08 0.95 -10.38
C VAL A 149 2.49 -0.20 -9.48
N LEU A 150 1.60 -0.67 -8.60
CA LEU A 150 1.89 -1.83 -7.79
C LEU A 150 1.87 -3.09 -8.67
N PRO A 151 2.94 -3.91 -8.64
CA PRO A 151 2.97 -5.18 -9.34
C PRO A 151 1.77 -6.04 -8.94
N GLU A 152 1.16 -6.72 -9.91
CA GLU A 152 -0.04 -7.55 -9.68
C GLU A 152 0.18 -8.55 -8.53
N GLY A 153 1.33 -9.23 -8.49
CA GLY A 153 1.64 -10.17 -7.41
C GLY A 153 1.64 -9.53 -6.01
N LEU A 154 2.08 -8.28 -5.89
CA LEU A 154 2.08 -7.55 -4.62
C LEU A 154 0.67 -7.07 -4.25
N ARG A 155 -0.17 -6.71 -5.24
CA ARG A 155 -1.59 -6.39 -5.01
C ARG A 155 -2.39 -7.62 -4.55
N VAL A 156 -2.17 -8.78 -5.17
CA VAL A 156 -2.78 -10.04 -4.76
C VAL A 156 -2.38 -10.39 -3.32
N LEU A 157 -1.09 -10.33 -3.01
CA LEU A 157 -0.59 -10.59 -1.66
C LEU A 157 -1.18 -9.62 -0.64
N ALA A 158 -1.29 -8.33 -0.99
CA ALA A 158 -1.89 -7.33 -0.13
C ALA A 158 -3.37 -7.62 0.16
N ARG A 159 -4.15 -8.07 -0.84
CA ARG A 159 -5.54 -8.52 -0.64
C ARG A 159 -5.63 -9.73 0.29
N GLN A 160 -4.79 -10.75 0.08
CA GLN A 160 -4.73 -11.91 0.96
C GLN A 160 -4.37 -11.52 2.41
N THR A 161 -3.44 -10.59 2.59
CA THR A 161 -3.10 -10.05 3.92
C THR A 161 -4.29 -9.31 4.53
N MET A 162 -5.03 -8.50 3.76
CA MET A 162 -6.24 -7.83 4.25
C MET A 162 -7.33 -8.82 4.67
N GLU A 163 -7.52 -9.90 3.92
CA GLU A 163 -8.46 -10.97 4.30
C GLU A 163 -8.05 -11.60 5.64
N LYS A 164 -6.77 -11.96 5.81
CA LYS A 164 -6.24 -12.48 7.08
C LYS A 164 -6.44 -11.48 8.24
N LEU A 165 -6.20 -10.19 8.00
CA LEU A 165 -6.41 -9.14 8.99
C LEU A 165 -7.89 -8.95 9.34
N SER A 166 -8.80 -9.12 8.38
CA SER A 166 -10.25 -9.01 8.60
C SER A 166 -10.81 -10.08 9.52
N LEU A 167 -10.16 -11.25 9.56
CA LEU A 167 -10.52 -12.37 10.43
C LEU A 167 -9.92 -12.26 11.83
N ALA A 168 -8.89 -11.43 12.01
CA ALA A 168 -8.20 -11.29 13.29
C ALA A 168 -9.12 -10.82 14.43
N PRO A 169 -10.03 -9.84 14.24
CA PRO A 169 -10.99 -9.45 15.28
C PRO A 169 -11.88 -10.59 15.77
N VAL A 170 -12.32 -11.47 14.85
CA VAL A 170 -13.15 -12.63 15.18
C VAL A 170 -12.34 -13.63 16.00
N GLY A 171 -11.11 -13.93 15.57
CA GLY A 171 -10.21 -14.82 16.31
C GLY A 171 -9.95 -14.31 17.72
N TYR A 172 -9.61 -13.03 17.88
CA TYR A 172 -9.38 -12.44 19.19
C TYR A 172 -10.64 -12.40 20.07
N ALA A 173 -11.83 -12.25 19.49
CA ALA A 173 -13.09 -12.27 20.25
C ALA A 173 -13.37 -13.66 20.85
N PHE A 174 -13.11 -14.71 20.07
CA PHE A 174 -13.18 -16.09 20.54
C PHE A 174 -12.17 -16.37 21.66
N ILE A 175 -10.92 -15.94 21.47
CA ILE A 175 -9.85 -16.09 22.47
C ILE A 175 -10.20 -15.39 23.79
N MET A 176 -10.87 -14.23 23.73
CA MET A 176 -11.33 -13.51 24.93
C MET A 176 -12.32 -14.33 25.76
N GLN A 177 -13.14 -15.17 25.14
CA GLN A 177 -14.10 -16.04 25.84
C GLN A 177 -13.40 -17.24 26.48
N GLU A 178 -12.46 -17.87 25.77
CA GLU A 178 -11.77 -19.07 26.25
C GLU A 178 -10.60 -18.76 27.19
N ALA A 179 -10.04 -17.55 27.11
CA ALA A 179 -8.85 -17.12 27.84
C ALA A 179 -7.65 -18.06 27.67
N SER A 180 -7.41 -18.50 26.44
CA SER A 180 -6.32 -19.40 26.09
C SER A 180 -5.09 -18.64 25.62
N ASP A 181 -4.00 -18.69 26.39
CA ASP A 181 -2.70 -18.12 26.04
C ASP A 181 -2.17 -18.64 24.70
N LEU A 182 -2.32 -19.96 24.48
CA LEU A 182 -1.85 -20.60 23.27
C LEU A 182 -2.64 -20.11 22.05
N ALA A 183 -3.97 -19.98 22.17
CA ALA A 183 -4.82 -19.48 21.10
C ALA A 183 -4.49 -18.01 20.79
N PHE A 184 -4.27 -17.19 21.83
CA PHE A 184 -3.80 -15.81 21.67
C PHE A 184 -2.49 -15.73 20.90
N TYR A 185 -1.48 -16.49 21.34
CA TYR A 185 -0.16 -16.49 20.70
C TYR A 185 -0.24 -16.94 19.24
N ASN A 186 -1.05 -17.95 18.94
CA ASN A 186 -1.26 -18.43 17.58
C ASN A 186 -1.93 -17.37 16.69
N GLN A 187 -2.94 -16.66 17.20
CA GLN A 187 -3.58 -15.58 16.45
C GLN A 187 -2.63 -14.39 16.21
N PHE A 188 -1.88 -14.01 17.24
CA PHE A 188 -0.84 -13.00 17.14
C PHE A 188 0.20 -13.37 16.08
N ARG A 189 0.69 -14.61 16.09
CA ARG A 189 1.65 -15.12 15.12
C ARG A 189 1.11 -15.09 13.69
N GLN A 190 -0.16 -15.45 13.48
CA GLN A 190 -0.78 -15.37 12.17
C GLN A 190 -0.81 -13.94 11.61
N VAL A 191 -1.13 -12.94 12.44
CA VAL A 191 -1.11 -11.53 12.04
C VAL A 191 0.30 -11.07 11.68
N ILE A 192 1.29 -11.38 12.51
CA ILE A 192 2.70 -11.04 12.23
C ILE A 192 3.18 -11.68 10.94
N ASN A 193 2.89 -12.97 10.72
CA ASN A 193 3.30 -13.67 9.50
C ASN A 193 2.66 -13.03 8.27
N ALA A 194 1.37 -12.72 8.30
CA ALA A 194 0.67 -12.08 7.18
C ALA A 194 1.24 -10.70 6.81
N LEU A 195 1.63 -9.91 7.82
CA LEU A 195 2.24 -8.60 7.62
C LEU A 195 3.69 -8.72 7.14
N SER A 196 4.47 -9.65 7.69
CA SER A 196 5.86 -9.94 7.32
C SER A 196 5.96 -10.45 5.88
N GLU A 197 5.07 -11.38 5.49
CA GLU A 197 4.95 -11.91 4.13
C GLU A 197 4.73 -10.82 3.10
N LEU A 198 3.92 -9.80 3.43
CA LEU A 198 3.64 -8.67 2.55
C LEU A 198 4.76 -7.62 2.54
N GLU A 199 5.33 -7.33 3.72
CA GLU A 199 6.32 -6.26 3.88
C GLU A 199 7.65 -6.58 3.21
N ARG A 200 8.10 -7.84 3.27
CA ARG A 200 9.36 -8.29 2.67
C ARG A 200 9.45 -8.01 1.16
N PRO A 201 8.52 -8.44 0.28
CA PRO A 201 8.58 -8.13 -1.14
C PRO A 201 8.39 -6.64 -1.43
N ALA A 202 7.65 -5.89 -0.60
CA ALA A 202 7.55 -4.44 -0.71
C ALA A 202 8.92 -3.76 -0.44
N GLN A 203 9.64 -4.22 0.58
CA GLN A 203 10.97 -3.72 0.91
C GLN A 203 12.03 -4.13 -0.13
N GLU A 204 11.93 -5.33 -0.68
CA GLU A 204 12.76 -5.76 -1.82
C GLU A 204 12.55 -4.86 -3.04
N LEU A 205 11.29 -4.55 -3.38
CA LEU A 205 10.96 -3.64 -4.47
C LEU A 205 11.55 -2.24 -4.21
N GLN A 206 11.42 -1.73 -2.99
CA GLN A 206 12.04 -0.48 -2.56
C GLN A 206 13.56 -0.48 -2.77
N ASN A 207 14.24 -1.56 -2.37
CA ASN A 207 15.69 -1.67 -2.45
C ASN A 207 16.21 -1.83 -3.89
N ARG A 208 15.45 -2.47 -4.78
CA ARG A 208 15.78 -2.56 -6.21
C ARG A 208 15.79 -1.19 -6.87
N THR A 209 14.84 -0.32 -6.53
CA THR A 209 14.73 1.02 -7.13
C THR A 209 15.82 1.96 -6.62
N LYS A 210 16.31 1.80 -5.38
CA LYS A 210 17.44 2.58 -4.85
C LYS A 210 18.79 2.29 -5.52
N ARG A 211 18.94 1.13 -6.17
CA ARG A 211 20.19 0.69 -6.81
C ARG A 211 20.32 1.10 -8.29
N LYS A 212 19.25 1.59 -8.91
CA LYS A 212 19.23 2.08 -10.28
C LYS A 212 19.48 3.59 -10.31
#